data_AF-A0A8S9KMJ6-F1
#
_entry.id   AF-A0A8S9KMJ6-F1
#
_cell.length_a   1.000
_cell.length_b   1.000
_cell.length_c   1.000
_cell.angle_alpha   90.00
_cell.angle_beta   90.00
_cell.angle_gamma   90.00
#
_symmetry.space_group_name_H-M   'P 1'
#
loop_
_entity.id
_entity.type
_entity.pdbx_description
1 polymer ?
#
loop_
_entity_poly.entity_id
_entity_poly.type
_entity_poly.pdbx_seq_one_letter_code
_entity_poly.pdbx_strand_id
1 'polypeptide(L)'
;MISRTTGDSNRDKVREMLHKSLSKVANEVVAVEMKKRVVSCDSWTVAASVESAMFEKLGSFEGTQKAKYRSILFNMGNSSNPDLRRKVLLGEISGERLVTMEKEEMASHKIQLQVQNIKEKARVREENRVKSMIMFQSDTIADGSRILSEHRVRVSVLRAKQGKDKLISG
;
A
#
# COMPACT_ATOMS: atom_id res chain seq x y z
N MET A 1 0.39 33.93 -17.23
CA MET A 1 -0.78 33.09 -17.58
C MET A 1 -0.27 31.74 -18.04
N ILE A 2 -0.82 30.64 -17.51
CA ILE A 2 -0.48 29.31 -17.98
C ILE A 2 -1.17 29.10 -19.33
N SER A 3 -0.40 28.93 -20.42
CA SER A 3 -0.93 28.70 -21.76
C SER A 3 -1.57 27.32 -21.87
N ARG A 4 -2.58 27.14 -22.74
CA ARG A 4 -3.19 25.82 -23.03
C ARG A 4 -2.22 24.90 -23.75
N THR A 5 -1.40 25.44 -24.64
CA THR A 5 -0.39 24.71 -25.40
C THR A 5 1.02 25.11 -24.98
N THR A 6 1.95 24.17 -25.13
CA THR A 6 3.38 24.30 -24.85
C THR A 6 4.20 24.38 -26.13
N GLY A 7 3.64 23.97 -27.27
CA GLY A 7 4.38 23.76 -28.51
C GLY A 7 5.01 22.36 -28.63
N ASP A 8 5.00 21.57 -27.55
CA ASP A 8 5.40 20.17 -27.53
C ASP A 8 4.14 19.28 -27.64
N SER A 9 4.09 18.45 -28.68
CA SER A 9 2.92 17.61 -28.99
C SER A 9 2.64 16.56 -27.91
N ASN A 10 3.67 16.03 -27.24
CA ASN A 10 3.51 15.06 -26.16
C ASN A 10 2.96 15.75 -24.91
N ARG A 11 3.51 16.91 -24.55
CA ARG A 11 3.02 17.72 -23.42
C ARG A 11 1.58 18.16 -23.63
N ASP A 12 1.25 18.63 -24.82
CA ASP A 12 -0.09 19.07 -25.17
C ASP A 12 -1.10 17.92 -25.13
N LYS A 13 -0.68 16.71 -25.52
CA LYS A 13 -1.50 15.49 -25.38
C LYS A 13 -1.73 15.11 -23.92
N VAL A 14 -0.74 15.25 -23.05
CA VAL A 14 -0.89 15.03 -21.60
C VAL A 14 -1.90 16.04 -21.03
N ARG A 15 -1.80 17.32 -21.39
CA ARG A 15 -2.77 18.35 -20.98
C ARG A 15 -4.18 18.03 -21.43
N GLU A 16 -4.34 17.58 -22.67
CA GLU A 16 -5.65 17.18 -23.20
C GLU A 16 -6.26 16.01 -22.41
N MET A 17 -5.45 14.98 -22.09
CA MET A 17 -5.90 13.83 -21.29
C MET A 17 -6.32 14.25 -19.87
N LEU A 18 -5.56 15.15 -19.23
CA LEU A 18 -5.89 15.70 -17.93
C LEU A 18 -7.17 16.54 -17.98
N HIS A 19 -7.29 17.42 -18.96
CA HIS A 19 -8.50 18.23 -19.18
C HIS A 19 -9.73 17.35 -19.36
N LYS A 20 -9.67 16.33 -20.24
CA LYS A 20 -10.76 15.37 -20.46
C LYS A 20 -11.18 14.62 -19.19
N SER A 21 -10.23 14.41 -18.28
CA SER A 21 -10.52 13.78 -16.99
C SER A 21 -11.21 14.77 -16.06
N LEU A 22 -10.65 15.98 -15.91
CA LEU A 22 -11.15 17.02 -15.02
C LEU A 22 -12.52 17.58 -15.44
N SER A 23 -12.83 17.63 -16.74
CA SER A 23 -14.13 18.11 -17.24
C SER A 23 -15.31 17.24 -16.82
N LYS A 24 -15.06 15.97 -16.47
CA LYS A 24 -16.11 15.04 -15.99
C LYS A 24 -16.63 15.39 -14.60
N VAL A 25 -15.83 16.09 -13.78
CA VAL A 25 -16.15 16.34 -12.36
C VAL A 25 -17.48 17.09 -12.21
N ALA A 26 -17.82 17.98 -13.14
CA ALA A 26 -19.08 18.72 -13.11
C ALA A 26 -20.32 17.83 -13.16
N ASN A 27 -20.22 16.64 -13.78
CA ASN A 27 -21.29 15.65 -13.88
C ASN A 27 -21.24 14.61 -12.75
N GLU A 28 -20.11 14.50 -12.04
CA GLU A 28 -19.90 13.53 -10.96
C GLU A 28 -20.36 14.06 -9.59
N VAL A 29 -20.55 15.37 -9.46
CA VAL A 29 -20.95 16.04 -8.22
C VAL A 29 -22.46 16.24 -8.18
N VAL A 30 -23.11 15.67 -7.16
CA VAL A 30 -24.56 15.78 -6.91
C VAL A 30 -24.90 17.03 -6.08
N ALA A 31 -24.06 17.39 -5.11
CA ALA A 31 -24.30 18.53 -4.22
C ALA A 31 -24.22 19.87 -4.97
N VAL A 32 -25.27 20.68 -4.87
CA VAL A 32 -25.45 21.91 -5.66
C VAL A 32 -24.34 22.94 -5.38
N GLU A 33 -23.96 23.10 -4.11
CA GLU A 33 -22.93 24.05 -3.67
C GLU A 33 -21.55 23.64 -4.24
N MET A 34 -21.25 22.35 -4.19
CA MET A 34 -20.00 21.82 -4.73
C MET A 34 -19.98 21.91 -6.26
N LYS A 35 -21.12 21.69 -6.92
CA LYS A 35 -21.23 21.80 -8.38
C LYS A 35 -20.95 23.23 -8.85
N LYS A 36 -21.43 24.26 -8.14
CA LYS A 36 -21.11 25.67 -8.44
C LYS A 36 -19.61 25.93 -8.42
N ARG A 37 -18.92 25.44 -7.37
CA ARG A 37 -17.46 25.58 -7.25
C ARG A 37 -16.72 24.89 -8.40
N VAL A 38 -17.08 23.65 -8.70
CA VAL A 38 -16.47 22.86 -9.77
C VAL A 38 -16.68 23.49 -11.14
N VAL A 39 -17.87 23.99 -11.44
CA VAL A 39 -18.18 24.63 -12.73
C VAL A 39 -17.44 25.96 -12.91
N SER A 40 -17.13 26.66 -11.82
CA SER A 40 -16.31 27.89 -11.90
C SER A 40 -14.83 27.65 -12.17
N CYS A 41 -14.34 26.41 -12.05
CA CYS A 41 -12.94 26.08 -12.30
C CYS A 41 -12.67 25.90 -13.80
N ASP A 42 -11.65 26.59 -14.33
CA ASP A 42 -11.15 26.30 -15.66
C ASP A 42 -10.28 25.04 -15.65
N SER A 43 -10.88 23.92 -16.05
CA SER A 43 -10.20 22.63 -16.18
C SER A 43 -8.96 22.66 -17.09
N TRP A 44 -8.89 23.56 -18.08
CA TRP A 44 -7.70 23.71 -18.92
C TRP A 44 -6.52 24.29 -18.16
N THR A 45 -6.77 25.37 -17.41
CA THR A 45 -5.74 26.00 -16.57
C THR A 45 -5.21 25.02 -15.53
N VAL A 46 -6.10 24.26 -14.87
CA VAL A 46 -5.69 23.23 -13.90
C VAL A 46 -4.90 22.12 -14.58
N ALA A 47 -5.35 21.61 -15.73
CA ALA A 47 -4.63 20.58 -16.48
C ALA A 47 -3.22 21.03 -16.89
N ALA A 48 -3.08 22.27 -17.34
CA ALA A 48 -1.79 22.82 -17.73
C ALA A 48 -0.86 23.05 -16.53
N SER A 49 -1.41 23.42 -15.36
CA SER A 49 -0.64 23.51 -14.11
C SER A 49 -0.14 22.14 -13.65
N VAL A 50 -1.04 21.14 -13.62
CA VAL A 50 -0.68 19.76 -13.25
C VAL A 50 0.36 19.18 -14.18
N GLU A 51 0.18 19.33 -15.50
CA GLU A 51 1.13 18.85 -16.48
C GLU A 51 2.50 19.52 -16.34
N SER A 52 2.54 20.82 -16.07
CA SER A 52 3.81 21.53 -15.86
C SER A 52 4.56 20.97 -14.65
N ALA A 53 3.87 20.74 -13.53
CA ALA A 53 4.47 20.09 -12.35
C ALA A 53 4.94 18.65 -12.65
N MET A 54 4.19 17.90 -13.48
CA MET A 54 4.63 16.58 -13.94
C MET A 54 5.92 16.68 -14.76
N PHE A 55 5.99 17.60 -15.72
CA PHE A 55 7.16 17.77 -16.58
C PHE A 55 8.38 18.23 -15.79
N GLU A 56 8.23 19.17 -14.87
CA GLU A 56 9.32 19.66 -14.02
C GLU A 56 9.92 18.55 -13.13
N LYS A 57 9.09 17.63 -12.62
CA LYS A 57 9.53 16.57 -11.71
C LYS A 57 9.93 15.27 -12.42
N LEU A 58 9.27 14.92 -13.52
CA LEU A 58 9.41 13.63 -14.21
C LEU A 58 10.16 13.74 -15.54
N GLY A 59 10.30 14.95 -16.09
CA GLY A 59 10.87 15.20 -17.42
C GLY A 59 9.90 14.84 -18.55
N SER A 60 10.46 14.46 -19.69
CA SER A 60 9.67 14.12 -20.88
C SER A 60 8.77 12.88 -20.67
N PHE A 61 7.56 12.94 -21.23
CA PHE A 61 6.59 11.84 -21.20
C PHE A 61 7.16 10.51 -21.73
N GLU A 62 8.05 10.57 -22.73
CA GLU A 62 8.68 9.38 -23.32
C GLU A 62 9.99 8.97 -22.64
N GLY A 63 10.36 9.62 -21.54
CA GLY A 63 11.57 9.35 -20.79
C GLY A 63 11.50 8.15 -19.84
N THR A 64 12.46 8.08 -18.93
CA THR A 64 12.59 7.02 -17.91
C THR A 64 11.37 6.92 -16.99
N GLN A 65 10.68 8.04 -16.75
CA GLN A 65 9.53 8.13 -15.85
C GLN A 65 8.18 7.85 -16.52
N LYS A 66 8.16 7.30 -17.75
CA LYS A 66 6.95 7.00 -18.53
C LYS A 66 5.92 6.16 -17.76
N ALA A 67 6.37 5.22 -16.93
CA ALA A 67 5.48 4.39 -16.10
C ALA A 67 4.70 5.23 -15.07
N LYS A 68 5.35 6.21 -14.42
CA LYS A 68 4.71 7.10 -13.45
C LYS A 68 3.71 8.04 -14.14
N TYR A 69 4.07 8.57 -15.31
CA TYR A 69 3.15 9.34 -16.16
C TYR A 69 1.86 8.56 -16.46
N ARG A 70 2.00 7.33 -16.96
CA ARG A 70 0.85 6.47 -17.27
C ARG A 70 0.01 6.18 -16.02
N SER A 71 0.65 5.94 -14.87
CA SER A 71 -0.05 5.69 -13.62
C SER A 71 -0.88 6.90 -13.19
N ILE A 72 -0.33 8.11 -13.23
CA ILE A 72 -1.06 9.34 -12.87
C ILE A 72 -2.23 9.57 -13.83
N LEU A 73 -1.99 9.49 -15.14
CA LEU A 73 -3.03 9.69 -16.15
C LEU A 73 -4.15 8.65 -16.06
N PHE A 74 -3.79 7.39 -15.79
CA PHE A 74 -4.76 6.32 -15.58
C PHE A 74 -5.61 6.56 -14.34
N ASN A 75 -5.01 6.93 -13.21
CA ASN A 75 -5.75 7.24 -11.98
C ASN A 75 -6.67 8.45 -12.15
N MET A 76 -6.19 9.51 -12.81
CA MET A 76 -7.02 10.68 -13.13
C MET A 76 -8.18 10.35 -14.07
N GLY A 77 -7.97 9.48 -15.06
CA GLY A 77 -9.00 9.08 -16.02
C GLY A 77 -10.01 8.05 -15.50
N ASN A 78 -9.73 7.39 -14.36
CA ASN A 78 -10.54 6.28 -13.86
C ASN A 78 -11.86 6.75 -13.24
N SER A 79 -13.00 6.38 -13.84
CA SER A 79 -14.35 6.72 -13.36
C SER A 79 -14.63 6.28 -11.91
N SER A 80 -13.89 5.29 -11.39
CA SER A 80 -14.05 4.77 -10.03
C SER A 80 -13.51 5.68 -8.92
N ASN A 81 -12.83 6.79 -9.27
CA ASN A 81 -12.33 7.76 -8.29
C ASN A 81 -12.67 9.23 -8.67
N PRO A 82 -13.95 9.63 -8.61
CA PRO A 82 -14.36 11.02 -8.85
C PRO A 82 -13.80 11.99 -7.80
N ASP A 83 -13.52 11.50 -6.58
CA ASP A 83 -13.02 12.32 -5.48
C ASP A 83 -11.59 12.84 -5.73
N LEU A 84 -10.69 11.99 -6.23
CA LEU A 84 -9.33 12.42 -6.60
C LEU A 84 -9.37 13.54 -7.65
N ARG A 85 -10.16 13.35 -8.72
CA ARG A 85 -10.31 14.37 -9.76
C ARG A 85 -10.87 15.68 -9.21
N ARG A 86 -11.91 15.60 -8.36
CA ARG A 86 -12.52 16.76 -7.72
C ARG A 86 -11.51 17.53 -6.87
N LYS A 87 -10.73 16.82 -6.04
CA LYS A 87 -9.68 17.42 -5.20
C LYS A 87 -8.61 18.13 -6.02
N VAL A 88 -8.17 17.53 -7.12
CA VAL A 88 -7.21 18.16 -8.04
C VAL A 88 -7.82 19.39 -8.72
N LEU A 89 -9.07 19.30 -9.21
CA LEU A 89 -9.75 20.42 -9.88
C LEU A 89 -9.94 21.64 -8.96
N LEU A 90 -10.25 21.39 -7.69
CA LEU A 90 -10.43 22.44 -6.68
C LEU A 90 -9.12 22.94 -6.07
N GLY A 91 -7.97 22.36 -6.46
CA GLY A 91 -6.66 22.70 -5.90
C GLY A 91 -6.39 22.16 -4.50
N GLU A 92 -7.25 21.30 -3.95
CA GLU A 92 -7.02 20.60 -2.67
C GLU A 92 -5.80 19.65 -2.77
N ILE A 93 -5.56 19.11 -3.98
CA ILE A 93 -4.33 18.39 -4.33
C ILE A 93 -3.62 19.17 -5.44
N SER A 94 -2.44 19.68 -5.15
CA SER A 94 -1.59 20.37 -6.14
C SER A 94 -0.99 19.38 -7.15
N GLY A 95 -0.58 19.89 -8.32
CA GLY A 95 0.15 19.09 -9.32
C GLY A 95 1.43 18.49 -8.75
N GLU A 96 2.19 19.27 -7.97
CA GLU A 96 3.40 18.80 -7.30
C GLU A 96 3.12 17.64 -6.34
N ARG A 97 2.06 17.77 -5.52
CA ARG A 97 1.66 16.70 -4.61
C ARG A 97 1.25 15.46 -5.39
N LEU A 98 0.43 15.61 -6.43
CA LEU A 98 -0.06 14.50 -7.27
C LEU A 98 1.09 13.67 -7.85
N VAL A 99 2.18 14.32 -8.28
CA VAL A 99 3.35 13.62 -8.85
C VAL A 99 4.06 12.75 -7.81
N THR A 100 4.10 13.21 -6.56
CA THR A 100 4.76 12.51 -5.45
C THR A 100 3.90 11.44 -4.78
N MET A 101 2.58 11.44 -5.02
CA MET A 101 1.67 10.45 -4.41
C MET A 101 1.97 9.03 -4.89
N GLU A 102 1.82 8.07 -3.98
CA GLU A 102 1.89 6.65 -4.33
C GLU A 102 0.61 6.18 -5.03
N LYS A 103 0.72 5.10 -5.81
CA LYS A 103 -0.42 4.56 -6.57
C LYS A 103 -1.59 4.17 -5.65
N GLU A 104 -1.28 3.69 -4.45
CA GLU A 104 -2.26 3.33 -3.44
C GLU A 104 -2.99 4.56 -2.92
N GLU A 105 -2.29 5.67 -2.69
CA GLU A 105 -2.88 6.93 -2.20
C GLU A 105 -3.80 7.58 -3.24
N MET A 106 -3.55 7.33 -4.53
CA MET A 106 -4.40 7.77 -5.64
C MET A 106 -5.63 6.88 -5.87
N ALA A 107 -5.70 5.69 -5.27
CA ALA A 107 -6.85 4.81 -5.39
C ALA A 107 -8.07 5.38 -4.64
N SER A 108 -9.29 4.90 -4.94
CA SER A 108 -10.46 5.34 -4.18
C SER A 108 -10.38 4.86 -2.73
N HIS A 109 -11.02 5.57 -1.80
CA HIS A 109 -10.97 5.24 -0.37
C HIS A 109 -11.38 3.78 -0.10
N LYS A 110 -12.38 3.26 -0.83
CA LYS A 110 -12.79 1.85 -0.76
C LYS A 110 -11.65 0.90 -1.11
N ILE A 111 -10.91 1.18 -2.19
CA ILE A 111 -9.78 0.34 -2.61
C ILE A 111 -8.61 0.47 -1.63
N GLN A 112 -8.34 1.68 -1.11
CA GLN A 112 -7.33 1.89 -0.07
C GLN A 112 -7.60 1.03 1.17
N LEU A 113 -8.84 1.05 1.68
CA LEU A 113 -9.26 0.23 2.82
C LEU A 113 -9.16 -1.27 2.51
N GLN A 114 -9.52 -1.70 1.30
CA GLN A 114 -9.38 -3.10 0.89
C GLN A 114 -7.92 -3.55 0.87
N VAL A 115 -7.03 -2.74 0.30
CA VAL A 115 -5.58 -3.04 0.26
C VAL A 115 -5.00 -3.08 1.67
N GLN A 116 -5.37 -2.15 2.54
CA GLN A 116 -4.94 -2.16 3.95
C GLN A 116 -5.41 -3.42 4.68
N ASN A 117 -6.67 -3.81 4.51
CA ASN A 117 -7.23 -5.02 5.12
C ASN A 117 -6.54 -6.30 4.63
N ILE A 118 -6.17 -6.37 3.34
CA ILE A 118 -5.42 -7.52 2.80
C ILE A 118 -4.03 -7.58 3.42
N LYS A 119 -3.32 -6.45 3.50
CA LYS A 119 -1.99 -6.36 4.13
C LYS A 119 -2.03 -6.77 5.59
N GLU A 120 -2.99 -6.27 6.35
CA GLU A 120 -3.13 -6.61 7.77
C GLU A 120 -3.47 -8.08 7.99
N LYS A 121 -4.40 -8.65 7.19
CA LYS A 121 -4.71 -10.08 7.25
C LYS A 121 -3.49 -10.95 6.93
N ALA A 122 -2.65 -10.53 5.99
CA ALA A 122 -1.41 -11.24 5.67
C ALA A 122 -0.40 -11.16 6.84
N ARG A 123 -0.25 -9.98 7.46
CA ARG A 123 0.60 -9.78 8.63
C ARG A 123 0.18 -10.67 9.80
N VAL A 124 -1.10 -10.64 10.16
CA VAL A 124 -1.66 -11.45 11.25
C VAL A 124 -1.50 -12.94 10.95
N ARG A 125 -1.70 -13.37 9.71
CA ARG A 125 -1.50 -14.77 9.31
C ARG A 125 -0.04 -15.21 9.52
N GLU A 126 0.93 -14.39 9.14
CA GLU A 126 2.35 -14.72 9.33
C GLU A 126 2.74 -14.68 10.81
N GLU A 127 2.28 -13.69 11.57
CA GLU A 127 2.50 -13.64 13.03
C GLU A 127 1.95 -14.89 13.72
N ASN A 128 0.74 -15.32 13.35
CA ASN A 128 0.15 -16.56 13.86
C ASN A 128 0.96 -17.79 13.44
N ARG A 129 1.50 -17.82 12.22
CA ARG A 129 2.35 -18.90 11.74
C ARG A 129 3.65 -18.98 12.55
N VAL A 130 4.32 -17.85 12.76
CA VAL A 130 5.55 -17.76 13.59
C VAL A 130 5.25 -18.18 15.03
N LYS A 131 4.15 -17.68 15.60
CA LYS A 131 3.73 -18.04 16.96
C LYS A 131 3.45 -19.54 17.09
N SER A 132 2.78 -20.16 16.11
CA SER A 132 2.56 -21.61 16.11
C SER A 132 3.86 -22.41 16.02
N MET A 133 4.85 -21.91 15.25
CA MET A 133 6.15 -22.56 15.12
C MET A 133 6.95 -22.50 16.42
N ILE A 134 6.91 -21.37 17.13
CA ILE A 134 7.54 -21.20 18.45
C ILE A 134 6.87 -22.09 19.50
N MET A 135 5.53 -22.16 19.51
CA MET A 135 4.79 -23.03 20.42
C MET A 135 5.15 -24.49 20.22
N PHE A 136 5.19 -24.97 18.98
CA PHE A 136 5.53 -26.37 18.68
C PHE A 136 6.97 -26.73 19.08
N GLN A 137 7.92 -25.80 18.88
CA GLN A 137 9.29 -25.99 19.38
C GLN A 137 9.34 -26.03 20.91
N SER A 138 8.56 -25.18 21.59
CA SER A 138 8.52 -25.16 23.06
C SER A 138 7.98 -26.46 23.64
N ASP A 139 6.92 -27.02 23.05
CA ASP A 139 6.36 -28.32 23.44
C ASP A 139 7.37 -29.46 23.21
N THR A 140 8.08 -29.43 22.08
CA THR A 140 9.12 -30.42 21.77
C THR A 140 10.29 -30.36 22.76
N ILE A 141 10.74 -29.15 23.13
CA ILE A 141 11.80 -28.94 24.11
C ILE A 141 11.35 -29.38 25.52
N ALA A 142 10.11 -29.09 25.88
CA ALA A 142 9.53 -29.49 27.16
C ALA A 142 9.45 -31.03 27.30
N ASP A 143 8.98 -31.73 26.26
CA ASP A 143 8.89 -33.19 26.26
C ASP A 143 10.27 -33.86 26.28
N GLY A 144 11.23 -33.36 25.49
CA GLY A 144 12.61 -33.84 25.52
C GLY A 144 13.27 -33.67 26.90
N SER A 145 13.03 -32.52 27.56
CA SER A 145 13.53 -32.25 28.91
C SER A 145 12.94 -33.22 29.95
N ARG A 146 11.63 -33.51 29.83
CA ARG A 146 10.92 -34.45 30.69
C ARG A 146 11.47 -35.87 30.53
N ILE A 147 11.62 -36.36 29.29
CA ILE A 147 12.18 -37.69 29.01
C ILE A 147 13.58 -37.85 29.60
N LEU A 148 14.45 -36.85 29.44
CA LEU A 148 15.80 -36.85 30.00
C LEU A 148 15.78 -36.93 31.53
N SER A 149 14.88 -36.20 32.18
CA SER A 149 14.72 -36.24 33.64
C SER A 149 14.26 -37.60 34.14
N GLU A 150 13.26 -38.22 33.50
CA GLU A 150 12.74 -39.54 33.84
C GLU A 150 13.82 -40.62 33.66
N HIS A 151 14.61 -40.52 32.59
CA HIS A 151 15.73 -41.43 32.34
C HIS A 151 16.81 -41.30 33.42
N ARG A 152 17.17 -40.07 33.83
CA ARG A 152 18.16 -39.81 34.89
C ARG A 152 17.73 -40.40 36.23
N VAL A 153 16.44 -40.30 36.57
CA VAL A 153 15.87 -40.90 37.79
C VAL A 153 15.97 -42.43 37.72
N ARG A 154 15.58 -43.05 36.61
CA ARG A 154 15.67 -44.52 36.43
C ARG A 154 17.10 -45.04 36.58
N VAL A 155 18.08 -44.39 35.95
CA VAL A 155 19.50 -44.77 36.06
C VAL A 155 19.98 -44.67 37.50
N SER A 156 19.58 -43.63 38.23
CA SER A 156 19.93 -43.43 39.64
C SER A 156 19.34 -44.54 40.54
N VAL A 157 18.08 -44.91 40.32
CA VAL A 157 17.40 -45.99 41.06
C VAL A 157 18.05 -47.35 40.79
N LEU A 158 18.43 -47.64 39.54
CA LEU A 158 19.10 -48.90 39.17
C LEU A 158 20.47 -49.02 39.84
N ARG A 159 21.27 -47.95 39.85
CA ARG A 159 22.57 -47.92 40.55
C ARG A 159 22.41 -48.14 42.05
N ALA A 160 21.39 -47.55 42.67
CA ALA A 160 21.12 -47.74 44.10
C ALA A 160 20.71 -49.18 44.44
N LYS A 161 19.96 -49.87 43.56
CA LYS A 161 19.62 -51.29 43.74
C LYS A 161 20.85 -52.19 43.66
N GLN A 162 21.69 -52.03 42.63
CA GLN A 162 22.92 -52.80 42.48
C GLN A 162 23.94 -52.58 43.60
N GLY A 163 23.99 -51.37 44.18
CA GLY A 163 24.81 -51.08 45.35
C GLY A 163 24.33 -51.80 46.61
N LYS A 164 23.01 -51.90 46.82
CA LYS A 164 22.43 -52.64 47.96
C LYS A 164 22.61 -54.14 47.83
N ASP A 165 22.45 -54.71 46.64
CA ASP A 165 22.62 -56.15 46.42
C ASP A 165 24.06 -56.62 46.70
N LYS A 166 25.06 -55.76 46.47
CA LYS A 166 26.47 -56.03 46.82
C LYS A 166 26.79 -55.95 48.32
N LEU A 167 25.97 -55.28 49.12
CA LEU A 167 26.13 -55.13 50.57
C LEU A 167 25.46 -56.25 51.37
N ILE A 168 24.57 -57.02 50.74
CA ILE A 168 23.83 -58.14 51.36
C ILE A 168 24.51 -59.49 51.04
N SER A 169 25.42 -59.52 50.05
CA SER A 169 26.10 -60.74 49.59
C SER A 169 27.55 -60.89 50.08
N GLY A 170 27.99 -60.11 51.07
CA GLY A 170 29.32 -60.19 51.68
C GLY A 170 29.21 -60.22 53.19
#